data_AF-A0A7S2BJG4-F1
#
_entry.id   AF-A0A7S2BJG4-F1
#
_cell.length_a   1.000
_cell.length_b   1.000
_cell.length_c   1.000
_cell.angle_alpha   90.00
_cell.angle_beta   90.00
_cell.angle_gamma   90.00
#
_symmetry.space_group_name_H-M   'P 1'
#
loop_
_entity.id
_entity.type
_entity.pdbx_description
1 polymer ?
#
loop_
_entity_poly.entity_id
_entity_poly.type
_entity_poly.pdbx_seq_one_letter_code
_entity_poly.pdbx_strand_id
1 'polypeptide(L)'
;YGCGYDLLVRRTESANADATREIVKGLVSEKVPGAVSLAHPVPNELRFTLPVQSRHLFGAFFESLESQKAKLSVETYGISMAPLEDVFLKVGAETMLADHAAGAKGGGGTIHGESSARTAAGTQGPSGAA
;
A
#
# COMPACT_ATOMS: atom_id res chain seq x y z
N TYR A 1 9.49 4.15 -8.26
CA TYR A 1 10.60 3.97 -7.31
C TYR A 1 10.36 4.88 -6.11
N GLY A 2 10.08 4.40 -4.91
CA GLY A 2 9.80 3.02 -4.47
C GLY A 2 9.42 3.09 -3.00
N CYS A 3 8.43 2.31 -2.57
CA CYS A 3 7.93 2.38 -1.20
C CYS A 3 9.04 1.94 -0.22
N GLY A 4 9.26 2.73 0.83
CA GLY A 4 10.22 2.38 1.89
C GLY A 4 9.78 1.15 2.69
N TYR A 5 10.63 0.74 3.63
CA TYR A 5 10.25 -0.28 4.61
C TYR A 5 9.51 0.37 5.76
N ASP A 6 8.45 -0.29 6.23
CA ASP A 6 7.72 0.07 7.42
C ASP A 6 8.27 -0.71 8.61
N LEU A 7 8.89 -0.01 9.55
CA LEU A 7 9.39 -0.57 10.81
C LEU A 7 8.42 -0.21 11.93
N LEU A 8 7.87 -1.23 12.58
CA LEU A 8 7.07 -1.11 13.80
C LEU A 8 7.89 -1.60 15.00
N VAL A 9 7.96 -0.81 16.07
CA VAL A 9 8.65 -1.15 17.32
C VAL A 9 7.67 -1.03 18.47
N ARG A 10 7.38 -2.14 19.13
CA ARG A 10 6.47 -2.23 20.29
C ARG A 10 7.26 -2.18 21.59
N ARG A 11 6.76 -1.40 22.53
CA ARG A 11 7.41 -1.07 23.81
C ARG A 11 6.65 -1.69 24.96
N THR A 12 7.37 -2.00 26.03
CA THR A 12 6.80 -2.48 27.29
C THR A 12 6.05 -1.35 28.00
N GLU A 13 4.82 -1.61 28.43
CA GLU A 13 3.90 -0.62 29.01
C GLU A 13 4.38 -0.02 30.34
N SER A 14 5.32 -0.67 31.02
CA SER A 14 5.92 -0.22 32.29
C SER A 14 7.03 0.83 32.12
N ALA A 15 7.38 1.22 30.89
CA ALA A 15 8.48 2.14 30.61
C ALA A 15 7.99 3.59 30.38
N ASN A 16 8.86 4.57 30.67
CA ASN A 16 8.55 5.97 30.39
C ASN A 16 8.47 6.20 28.87
N ALA A 17 7.26 6.43 28.36
CA ALA A 17 6.97 6.49 26.94
C ALA A 17 7.76 7.56 26.18
N ASP A 18 7.96 8.76 26.74
CA ASP A 18 8.71 9.82 26.04
C ASP A 18 10.22 9.54 26.03
N ALA A 19 10.78 9.11 27.18
CA ALA A 19 12.19 8.74 27.26
C ALA A 19 12.52 7.58 26.29
N THR A 20 11.72 6.51 26.31
CA THR A 20 11.91 5.37 25.41
C THR A 20 11.75 5.79 23.93
N ARG A 21 10.83 6.71 23.61
CA ARG A 21 10.65 7.18 22.23
C ARG A 21 11.92 7.84 21.70
N GLU A 22 12.48 8.79 22.43
CA GLU A 22 13.65 9.53 21.95
C GLU A 22 14.90 8.64 21.87
N ILE A 23 15.08 7.66 22.78
CA ILE A 23 16.21 6.72 22.69
C ILE A 23 16.08 5.79 21.46
N VAL A 24 14.90 5.20 21.23
CA VAL A 24 14.66 4.34 20.05
C VAL A 24 14.82 5.14 18.76
N LYS A 25 14.29 6.36 18.71
CA LYS A 25 14.45 7.29 17.58
C LYS A 25 15.92 7.64 17.33
N GLY A 26 16.69 7.92 18.38
CA GLY A 26 18.14 8.15 18.29
C GLY A 26 18.88 6.97 17.69
N LEU A 27 18.60 5.75 18.18
CA LEU A 27 19.21 4.53 17.64
C LEU A 27 18.86 4.29 16.17
N VAL A 28 17.58 4.46 15.80
CA VAL A 28 17.11 4.32 14.42
C VAL A 28 17.81 5.34 13.51
N SER A 29 17.92 6.61 13.92
CA SER A 29 18.61 7.65 13.16
C SER A 29 20.12 7.45 13.06
N GLU A 30 20.76 6.87 14.08
CA GLU A 30 22.20 6.55 14.07
C GLU A 30 22.52 5.38 13.13
N LYS A 31 21.76 4.29 13.21
CA LYS A 31 22.02 3.07 12.41
C LYS A 31 21.45 3.12 10.99
N VAL A 32 20.37 3.87 10.79
CA VAL A 32 19.66 3.97 9.50
C VAL A 32 19.52 5.45 9.10
N PRO A 33 20.56 6.05 8.51
CA PRO A 33 20.46 7.42 8.00
C PRO A 33 19.32 7.52 6.97
N GLY A 34 18.54 8.60 7.09
CA GLY A 34 17.33 8.83 6.28
C GLY A 34 16.06 8.11 6.78
N ALA A 35 16.10 7.41 7.92
CA ALA A 35 14.89 6.91 8.56
C ALA A 35 14.01 8.06 9.10
N VAL A 36 12.69 7.95 8.90
CA VAL A 36 11.70 8.97 9.28
C VAL A 36 10.73 8.39 10.31
N SER A 37 10.61 9.01 11.48
CA SER A 37 9.56 8.66 12.46
C SER A 37 8.19 9.10 11.96
N LEU A 38 7.22 8.19 12.01
CA LEU A 38 5.82 8.47 11.71
C LEU A 38 5.00 8.52 13.01
N ALA A 39 3.95 9.34 13.01
CA ALA A 39 2.94 9.28 14.06
C ALA A 39 2.20 7.93 13.99
N HIS A 40 2.08 7.25 15.12
CA HIS A 40 1.34 6.00 15.24
C HIS A 40 0.25 6.16 16.33
N PRO A 41 -1.01 5.72 16.09
CA PRO A 41 -2.09 5.93 17.04
C PRO A 41 -2.02 4.99 18.26
N VAL A 42 -1.25 3.90 18.17
CA VAL A 42 -1.10 2.94 19.27
C VAL A 42 -0.01 3.43 20.23
N PRO A 43 -0.30 3.72 21.51
CA PRO A 43 0.62 4.43 22.41
C PRO A 43 1.89 3.66 22.71
N ASN A 44 1.84 2.33 22.73
CA ASN A 44 3.00 1.48 23.01
C ASN A 44 3.85 1.19 21.76
N GLU A 45 3.46 1.68 20.58
CA GLU A 45 4.13 1.34 19.32
C GLU A 45 4.68 2.57 18.62
N LEU A 46 5.85 2.44 18.03
CA LEU A 46 6.54 3.46 17.25
C LEU A 46 6.68 2.98 15.82
N ARG A 47 6.35 3.84 14.86
CA ARG A 47 6.42 3.53 13.43
C ARG A 47 7.50 4.38 12.77
N PHE A 48 8.30 3.78 11.91
CA PHE A 48 9.35 4.45 11.16
C PHE A 48 9.35 3.98 9.70
N THR A 49 9.56 4.91 8.77
CA THR A 49 9.86 4.58 7.37
C THR A 49 11.37 4.52 7.19
N LEU A 50 11.90 3.37 6.75
CA LEU A 50 13.32 3.19 6.46
C LEU A 50 13.57 3.28 4.93
N PRO A 51 14.58 4.03 4.48
CA PRO A 51 14.88 4.19 3.06
C PRO A 51 15.45 2.90 2.46
N VAL A 52 15.09 2.62 1.19
CA VAL A 52 15.47 1.37 0.51
C VAL A 52 16.98 1.23 0.32
N GLN A 53 17.67 2.36 0.15
CA GLN A 53 19.12 2.47 0.00
C GLN A 53 19.86 1.93 1.24
N SER A 54 19.28 2.10 2.43
CA SER A 54 19.86 1.68 3.71
C SER A 54 19.56 0.21 4.07
N ARG A 55 18.96 -0.59 3.16
CA ARG A 55 18.69 -2.04 3.37
C ARG A 55 19.93 -2.82 3.85
N HIS A 56 21.11 -2.46 3.35
CA HIS A 56 22.38 -3.11 3.71
C HIS A 56 22.77 -2.91 5.18
N LEU A 57 22.22 -1.89 5.86
CA LEU A 57 22.46 -1.60 7.28
C LEU A 57 21.48 -2.34 8.20
N PHE A 58 20.42 -2.95 7.67
CA PHE A 58 19.34 -3.50 8.48
C PHE A 58 19.78 -4.66 9.37
N GLY A 59 20.73 -5.50 8.93
CA GLY A 59 21.30 -6.57 9.77
C GLY A 59 21.91 -6.02 11.06
N ALA A 60 22.93 -5.18 10.92
CA ALA A 60 23.61 -4.53 12.04
C ALA A 60 22.67 -3.65 12.90
N PHE A 61 21.64 -3.04 12.29
CA PHE A 61 20.58 -2.33 13.01
C PHE A 61 19.78 -3.28 13.91
N PHE A 62 19.27 -4.40 13.39
CA PHE A 62 18.50 -5.36 14.18
C PHE A 62 19.35 -6.05 15.26
N GLU A 63 20.61 -6.38 14.96
CA GLU A 63 21.56 -6.89 15.96
C GLU A 63 21.79 -5.89 17.11
N SER A 64 21.95 -4.59 16.78
CA SER A 64 22.07 -3.52 17.78
C SER A 64 20.79 -3.37 18.60
N LEU A 65 19.63 -3.42 17.94
CA LEU A 65 18.32 -3.27 18.56
C LEU A 65 18.00 -4.45 19.51
N GLU A 66 18.33 -5.69 19.14
CA GLU A 66 18.23 -6.86 20.02
C GLU A 66 19.21 -6.77 21.19
N SER A 67 20.47 -6.41 20.95
CA SER A 67 21.48 -6.23 22.01
C SER A 67 21.09 -5.17 23.05
N GLN A 68 20.36 -4.14 22.61
CA GLN A 68 19.89 -3.05 23.47
C GLN A 68 18.42 -3.21 23.91
N LYS A 69 17.68 -4.21 23.44
CA LYS A 69 16.23 -4.39 23.64
C LYS A 69 15.77 -4.25 25.09
N ALA A 70 16.47 -4.91 26.01
CA ALA A 70 16.19 -4.84 27.45
C ALA A 70 16.43 -3.44 28.05
N LYS A 71 17.43 -2.71 27.54
CA LYS A 71 17.73 -1.31 27.95
C LYS A 71 16.76 -0.30 27.34
N LEU A 72 16.21 -0.62 26.16
CA LEU A 72 15.24 0.17 25.42
C LEU A 72 13.79 -0.10 25.84
N SER A 73 13.53 -1.07 26.73
CA SER A 73 12.18 -1.54 27.08
C SER A 73 11.32 -1.84 25.84
N VAL A 74 11.92 -2.51 24.85
CA VAL A 74 11.26 -2.97 23.62
C VAL A 74 10.78 -4.41 23.81
N GLU A 75 9.51 -4.65 23.51
CA GLU A 75 8.87 -5.97 23.63
C GLU A 75 9.06 -6.79 22.34
N THR A 76 8.67 -6.21 21.21
CA THR A 76 8.80 -6.80 19.87
C THR A 76 9.05 -5.71 18.83
N TYR A 77 9.52 -6.11 17.66
CA TYR A 77 9.60 -5.25 16.48
C TYR A 77 9.29 -6.08 15.23
N GLY A 78 8.85 -5.42 14.18
CA GLY A 78 8.57 -6.02 12.88
C GLY A 78 8.93 -5.07 11.77
N ILE A 79 9.42 -5.61 10.64
CA ILE A 79 9.68 -4.83 9.43
C ILE A 79 8.90 -5.42 8.27
N SER A 80 8.16 -4.56 7.58
CA SER A 80 7.34 -4.89 6.42
C SER A 80 7.82 -4.10 5.21
N MET A 81 7.75 -4.68 4.03
CA MET A 81 7.89 -3.96 2.77
C MET A 81 6.50 -3.76 2.18
N ALA A 82 6.15 -2.54 1.77
CA ALA A 82 4.94 -2.37 0.97
C ALA A 82 5.13 -3.08 -0.40
N PRO A 83 4.13 -3.84 -0.88
CA PRO A 83 4.27 -4.68 -2.07
C PRO A 83 4.54 -3.88 -3.36
N LEU A 84 5.03 -4.60 -4.38
CA LEU A 84 5.55 -4.05 -5.63
C LEU A 84 4.47 -3.43 -6.56
N GLU A 85 3.20 -3.45 -6.16
CA GLU A 85 2.05 -2.95 -6.93
C GLU A 85 2.16 -1.46 -7.30
N ASP A 86 2.82 -0.64 -6.48
CA ASP A 86 3.10 0.77 -6.78
C ASP A 86 4.23 0.99 -7.82
N VAL A 87 4.97 -0.07 -8.19
CA VAL A 87 6.03 -0.02 -9.21
C VAL A 87 5.50 -0.29 -10.62
N PHE A 88 4.30 -0.88 -10.75
CA PHE A 88 3.78 -1.33 -12.05
C PHE A 88 3.24 -0.20 -12.95
N LEU A 89 3.00 0.99 -12.41
CA LEU A 89 2.35 2.12 -13.11
C LEU A 89 3.31 3.11 -13.83
N LYS A 90 4.48 2.63 -14.30
CA LYS A 90 5.40 3.45 -15.12
C LYS A 90 6.17 2.73 -16.23
N VAL A 91 5.79 1.49 -16.58
CA VAL A 91 6.24 0.80 -17.81
C VAL A 91 5.00 0.33 -18.55
N GLY A 92 4.44 1.23 -19.37
CA GLY A 92 3.18 1.00 -20.07
C GLY A 92 2.61 2.22 -20.80
N ALA A 93 3.03 3.44 -20.43
CA ALA A 93 2.60 4.67 -21.08
C ALA A 93 3.40 5.05 -22.35
N GLU A 94 4.60 4.47 -22.57
CA GLU A 94 5.56 4.97 -23.57
C GLU A 94 6.10 3.90 -24.56
N THR A 95 5.52 2.69 -24.64
CA THR A 95 6.11 1.62 -25.49
C THR A 95 5.11 0.76 -26.28
N MET A 96 3.79 1.01 -26.26
CA MET A 96 2.84 0.24 -27.10
C MET A 96 1.73 1.06 -27.75
N LEU A 97 2.14 2.07 -28.54
CA LEU A 97 1.49 2.27 -29.84
C LEU A 97 2.08 1.26 -30.84
N ALA A 98 1.67 -0.01 -30.75
CA ALA A 98 1.85 -0.98 -31.82
C ALA A 98 0.99 -2.23 -31.60
N ASP A 99 0.04 -2.40 -32.51
CA ASP A 99 -0.36 -3.65 -33.14
C ASP A 99 -1.24 -4.70 -32.42
N HIS A 100 -2.24 -5.10 -33.21
CA HIS A 100 -3.04 -6.31 -33.22
C HIS A 100 -3.75 -6.88 -31.98
N ALA A 101 -5.06 -6.65 -32.01
CA ALA A 101 -6.11 -7.53 -31.51
C ALA A 101 -5.92 -9.03 -31.84
N ALA A 102 -6.22 -9.90 -30.86
CA ALA A 102 -7.04 -11.10 -31.06
C ALA A 102 -7.45 -11.78 -29.72
N GLY A 103 -8.74 -12.13 -29.60
CA GLY A 103 -9.13 -13.41 -29.00
C GLY A 103 -9.48 -13.48 -27.51
N ALA A 104 -10.76 -13.25 -27.17
CA ALA A 104 -11.46 -14.01 -26.13
C ALA A 104 -12.93 -14.23 -26.57
N LYS A 105 -13.51 -15.40 -26.26
CA LYS A 105 -14.66 -15.98 -26.98
C LYS A 105 -15.89 -16.20 -26.08
N GLY A 106 -17.07 -15.83 -26.57
CA GLY A 106 -18.38 -16.28 -26.06
C GLY A 106 -19.49 -15.23 -26.25
N GLY A 107 -20.71 -15.55 -26.69
CA GLY A 107 -21.23 -16.81 -27.24
C GLY A 107 -22.76 -16.77 -27.43
N GLY A 108 -23.26 -17.31 -28.57
CA GLY A 108 -24.69 -17.56 -28.85
C GLY A 108 -25.50 -16.37 -29.40
N GLY A 109 -26.32 -16.56 -30.45
CA GLY A 109 -27.27 -15.52 -30.91
C GLY A 109 -27.68 -15.47 -32.40
N THR A 110 -27.96 -16.59 -33.04
CA THR A 110 -28.62 -16.74 -34.37
C THR A 110 -30.06 -16.14 -34.32
N ILE A 111 -30.65 -15.33 -35.22
CA ILE A 111 -30.36 -14.76 -36.57
C ILE A 111 -31.31 -13.55 -36.88
N HIS A 112 -31.14 -12.87 -38.03
CA HIS A 112 -32.11 -12.11 -38.88
C HIS A 112 -33.29 -11.37 -38.20
N GLY A 113 -33.43 -10.05 -38.35
CA GLY A 113 -33.93 -9.36 -39.57
C GLY A 113 -35.37 -8.86 -39.31
N GLU A 114 -35.90 -7.74 -39.80
CA GLU A 114 -35.51 -6.79 -40.86
C GLU A 114 -36.20 -5.42 -40.59
N SER A 115 -35.83 -4.39 -41.37
CA SER A 115 -36.70 -3.28 -41.82
C SER A 115 -37.22 -2.17 -40.87
N SER A 116 -36.71 -0.97 -41.17
CA SER A 116 -37.53 0.15 -41.70
C SER A 116 -38.50 0.93 -40.79
N ALA A 117 -37.93 1.99 -40.18
CA ALA A 117 -38.28 3.40 -40.43
C ALA A 117 -39.59 4.04 -39.90
N ARG A 118 -39.46 5.36 -39.60
CA ARG A 118 -40.54 6.37 -39.37
C ARG A 118 -41.30 6.21 -38.04
N THR A 119 -41.99 7.21 -37.48
CA THR A 119 -41.86 8.69 -37.45
C THR A 119 -42.83 9.20 -36.36
N ALA A 120 -42.39 10.18 -35.55
CA ALA A 120 -43.19 11.13 -34.76
C ALA A 120 -44.28 10.68 -33.74
N ALA A 121 -44.26 11.38 -32.59
CA ALA A 121 -45.39 11.98 -31.84
C ALA A 121 -46.68 11.17 -31.55
N GLY A 122 -47.13 11.22 -30.29
CA GLY A 122 -48.55 10.97 -29.96
C GLY A 122 -48.84 10.54 -28.52
N THR A 123 -49.12 11.52 -27.66
CA THR A 123 -50.21 11.52 -26.64
C THR A 123 -50.74 10.21 -26.03
N GLN A 124 -50.61 10.14 -24.68
CA GLN A 124 -51.73 10.01 -23.72
C GLN A 124 -52.35 8.61 -23.48
N GLY A 125 -52.58 8.27 -22.19
CA GLY A 125 -53.33 7.07 -21.75
C GLY A 125 -54.85 7.27 -21.80
N PRO A 126 -55.69 6.72 -20.88
CA PRO A 126 -55.38 5.92 -19.68
C PRO A 126 -56.32 4.68 -19.49
N SER A 127 -56.42 4.18 -18.23
CA SER A 127 -57.63 3.59 -17.61
C SER A 127 -57.94 2.08 -17.73
N GLY A 128 -58.56 1.54 -16.67
CA GLY A 128 -59.38 0.31 -16.66
C GLY A 128 -58.60 -0.97 -16.30
N ALA A 129 -58.66 -1.55 -15.10
CA ALA A 129 -59.78 -2.02 -14.27
C ALA A 129 -60.36 -3.39 -14.68
N ALA A 130 -60.00 -4.43 -13.91
CA ALA A 130 -60.87 -5.48 -13.36
C ALA A 130 -60.08 -6.30 -12.34
#